data_AF-A0A8J8M7F9-F1
#
_entry.id   AF-A0A8J8M7F9-F1
#
_cell.length_a   1.000
_cell.length_b   1.000
_cell.length_c   1.000
_cell.angle_alpha   90.00
_cell.angle_beta   90.00
_cell.angle_gamma   90.00
#
_symmetry.space_group_name_H-M   'P 1'
#
loop_
_entity.id
_entity.type
_entity.pdbx_description
1 polymer ?
#
loop_
_entity_poly.entity_id
_entity_poly.type
_entity_poly.pdbx_seq_one_letter_code
_entity_poly.pdbx_strand_id
1 'polypeptide(L)'
;MNKNSLFDLKKDYDGIQIPTELNENIQAGIERGRLQMNKDNKNNKHTILKICASFAVALTLVTAGVNMSSSFAKFLQDIPYVGNLVKVLQFNNGKSDGGSITDGTDISGIDSFEEEGYENIIINFSQNDELQENVGAFKVNYNENPYTMTFEIGGARSFSAEENFEKLLDNKYVKDVYKIITLDDSMVRFVIEFNGPVEYKVEERKSPASIIVGLKEDEDYQEKKSYSLRTQSYEYGETLGSLEESLIADYEPRILKDENGLFFVEIGSFTTKQEADKQLDELAKSIDTELLVEERTGIEKPQSIVPEITDNNETTTNPESDTDASNESAYSVSISEDGNQYYGKVEILSDGLSIYNDEDKETVKYDYKNIQLTKSLGENSFVLEIKSGDKNIMITGVYSDFFEKLGKYSVVE
;
A
#
# COMPACT_ATOMS: atom_id res chain seq x y z
N MET A 1 -2.26 -39.48 41.66
CA MET A 1 -0.89 -38.92 41.70
C MET A 1 -0.52 -38.65 43.15
N ASN A 2 0.59 -39.22 43.61
CA ASN A 2 1.03 -39.14 45.00
C ASN A 2 1.78 -37.81 45.22
N LYS A 3 1.32 -36.95 46.12
CA LYS A 3 1.85 -35.57 46.31
C LYS A 3 3.33 -35.53 46.71
N ASN A 4 3.89 -36.64 47.19
CA ASN A 4 5.29 -36.73 47.60
C ASN A 4 6.27 -36.65 46.43
N SER A 5 5.91 -37.10 45.22
CA SER A 5 6.86 -37.12 44.08
C SER A 5 7.17 -35.74 43.51
N LEU A 6 6.25 -34.78 43.64
CA LEU A 6 6.40 -33.43 43.08
C LEU A 6 7.26 -32.55 44.00
N PHE A 7 7.18 -32.79 45.31
CA PHE A 7 8.02 -32.11 46.30
C PHE A 7 9.48 -32.55 46.20
N ASP A 8 9.71 -33.84 45.93
CA ASP A 8 11.05 -34.39 45.73
C ASP A 8 11.69 -33.86 44.43
N LEU A 9 10.93 -33.80 43.31
CA LEU A 9 11.43 -33.21 42.06
C LEU A 9 11.81 -31.72 42.18
N LYS A 10 11.02 -30.95 42.93
CA LYS A 10 11.32 -29.53 43.16
C LYS A 10 12.60 -29.35 43.96
N LYS A 11 12.81 -30.20 44.97
CA LYS A 11 14.02 -30.16 45.79
C LYS A 11 15.28 -30.51 44.99
N ASP A 12 15.16 -31.45 44.06
CA ASP A 12 16.26 -31.83 43.15
C ASP A 12 16.57 -30.71 42.13
N TYR A 13 15.54 -30.03 41.61
CA TYR A 13 15.69 -28.89 40.71
C TYR A 13 16.33 -27.68 41.40
N ASP A 14 15.84 -27.33 42.60
CA ASP A 14 16.34 -26.18 43.37
C ASP A 14 17.76 -26.43 43.93
N GLY A 15 18.25 -27.68 43.90
CA GLY A 15 19.59 -28.07 44.33
C GLY A 15 20.67 -28.04 43.24
N ILE A 16 20.31 -27.73 41.98
CA ILE A 16 21.27 -27.63 40.87
C ILE A 16 22.15 -26.39 41.09
N GLN A 17 23.42 -26.60 41.43
CA GLN A 17 24.38 -25.51 41.52
C GLN A 17 24.74 -25.00 40.13
N ILE A 18 24.55 -23.70 39.92
CA ILE A 18 24.94 -23.03 38.68
C ILE A 18 26.47 -23.14 38.52
N PRO A 19 26.99 -23.72 37.42
CA PRO A 19 28.43 -23.90 37.24
C PRO A 19 29.17 -22.56 37.24
N THR A 20 30.31 -22.48 37.93
CA THR A 20 31.13 -21.26 38.02
C THR A 20 31.58 -20.74 36.64
N GLU A 21 31.77 -21.64 35.68
CA GLU A 21 32.15 -21.35 34.29
C GLU A 21 31.03 -20.70 33.46
N LEU A 22 29.79 -20.71 33.94
CA LEU A 22 28.66 -20.07 33.25
C LEU A 22 28.81 -18.55 33.24
N ASN A 23 29.35 -17.97 34.31
CA ASN A 23 29.51 -16.53 34.42
C ASN A 23 30.59 -16.00 33.45
N GLU A 24 31.67 -16.76 33.26
CA GLU A 24 32.73 -16.41 32.30
C GLU A 24 32.24 -16.51 30.86
N ASN A 25 31.43 -17.53 30.53
CA ASN A 25 30.84 -17.67 29.20
C ASN A 25 29.74 -16.63 28.93
N ILE A 26 28.95 -16.25 29.94
CA ILE A 26 27.98 -15.15 29.84
C ILE A 26 28.71 -13.82 29.65
N GLN A 27 29.77 -13.54 30.40
CA GLN A 27 30.55 -12.31 30.23
C GLN A 27 31.26 -12.27 28.88
N ALA A 28 31.85 -13.37 28.42
CA ALA A 28 32.45 -13.47 27.09
C ALA A 28 31.39 -13.31 25.97
N GLY A 29 30.17 -13.81 26.18
CA GLY A 29 29.03 -13.59 25.29
C GLY A 29 28.57 -12.13 25.27
N ILE A 30 28.48 -11.49 26.43
CA ILE A 30 28.13 -10.06 26.58
C ILE A 30 29.21 -9.17 25.96
N GLU A 31 30.50 -9.48 26.15
CA GLU A 31 31.58 -8.73 25.53
C GLU A 31 31.63 -8.93 24.01
N ARG A 32 31.43 -10.15 23.50
CA ARG A 32 31.30 -10.39 22.05
C ARG A 32 30.09 -9.67 21.46
N GLY A 33 28.96 -9.68 22.16
CA GLY A 33 27.77 -8.91 21.78
C GLY A 33 28.00 -7.40 21.81
N ARG A 34 28.70 -6.87 22.81
CA ARG A 34 29.10 -5.45 22.88
C ARG A 34 30.11 -5.06 21.80
N LEU A 35 31.03 -5.95 21.44
CA LEU A 35 31.99 -5.73 20.36
C LEU A 35 31.35 -5.79 18.98
N GLN A 36 30.33 -6.65 18.78
CA GLN A 36 29.49 -6.65 17.57
C GLN A 36 28.64 -5.39 17.49
N MET A 37 27.93 -5.02 18.57
CA MET A 37 27.16 -3.77 18.64
C MET A 37 28.04 -2.53 18.42
N ASN A 38 29.26 -2.49 18.93
CA ASN A 38 30.16 -1.34 18.70
C ASN A 38 30.79 -1.31 17.31
N LYS A 39 30.80 -2.42 16.57
CA LYS A 39 31.25 -2.46 15.17
C LYS A 39 30.17 -1.95 14.23
N ASP A 40 28.92 -2.29 14.50
CA ASP A 40 27.76 -1.89 13.70
C ASP A 40 27.28 -0.45 14.03
N ASN A 41 27.62 0.06 15.23
CA ASN A 41 27.21 1.38 15.71
C ASN A 41 28.21 2.52 15.36
N LYS A 42 29.25 2.24 14.57
CA LYS A 42 30.17 3.31 14.11
C LYS A 42 29.67 4.05 12.87
N ASN A 43 28.79 3.43 12.08
CA ASN A 43 28.20 4.02 10.87
C ASN A 43 26.74 4.47 11.04
N ASN A 44 26.07 4.12 12.14
CA ASN A 44 24.63 4.36 12.33
C ASN A 44 24.27 5.55 13.24
N LYS A 45 25.26 6.39 13.57
CA LYS A 45 25.04 7.60 14.39
C LYS A 45 24.05 8.59 13.75
N HIS A 46 23.94 8.59 12.42
CA HIS A 46 22.98 9.43 11.70
C HIS A 46 21.52 8.95 11.87
N THR A 47 21.29 7.64 11.92
CA THR A 47 19.95 7.05 12.12
C THR A 47 19.44 7.25 13.55
N ILE A 48 20.34 7.14 14.55
CA ILE A 48 20.00 7.43 15.95
C ILE A 48 19.73 8.94 16.16
N LEU A 49 20.42 9.82 15.41
CA LEU A 49 20.17 11.26 15.47
C LEU A 49 18.76 11.63 14.96
N LYS A 50 18.27 10.96 13.90
CA LYS A 50 16.89 11.12 13.41
C LYS A 50 15.83 10.63 14.41
N ILE A 51 16.10 9.52 15.12
CA ILE A 51 15.23 9.03 16.21
C ILE A 51 15.14 10.06 17.35
N CYS A 52 16.24 10.78 17.66
CA CYS A 52 16.22 11.83 18.68
C CYS A 52 15.50 13.13 18.25
N ALA A 53 15.45 13.45 16.96
CA ALA A 53 14.70 14.61 16.46
C ALA A 53 13.19 14.47 16.73
N SER A 54 12.62 13.27 16.54
CA SER A 54 11.21 12.97 16.86
C SER A 54 10.88 13.17 18.35
N PHE A 55 11.82 12.87 19.26
CA PHE A 55 11.63 13.07 20.70
C PHE A 55 11.65 14.55 21.11
N ALA A 56 12.44 15.40 20.46
CA ALA A 56 12.53 16.83 20.79
C ALA A 56 11.27 17.61 20.36
N VAL A 57 10.66 17.23 19.23
CA VAL A 57 9.38 17.80 18.75
C VAL A 57 8.22 17.40 19.68
N ALA A 58 8.19 16.16 20.17
CA ALA A 58 7.14 15.68 21.08
C ALA A 58 7.10 16.45 22.41
N LEU A 59 8.25 16.89 22.95
CA LEU A 59 8.31 17.56 24.25
C LEU A 59 7.90 19.05 24.21
N THR A 60 8.09 19.72 23.07
CA THR A 60 7.74 21.15 22.90
C THR A 60 6.24 21.37 22.65
N LEU A 61 5.52 20.36 22.16
CA LEU A 61 4.11 20.45 21.81
C LEU A 61 3.15 20.06 22.96
N VAL A 62 3.63 19.36 24.00
CA VAL A 62 2.83 19.08 25.21
C VAL A 62 2.39 20.37 25.92
N THR A 63 3.12 21.48 25.74
CA THR A 63 2.76 22.79 26.29
C THR A 63 1.82 23.63 25.42
N ALA A 64 1.51 23.19 24.18
CA ALA A 64 0.69 23.94 23.22
C ALA A 64 -0.81 23.56 23.25
N GLY A 65 -1.22 22.57 24.07
CA GLY A 65 -2.61 22.08 24.16
C GLY A 65 -3.65 23.05 24.73
N VAL A 66 -3.42 24.37 24.71
CA VAL A 66 -4.36 25.37 25.27
C VAL A 66 -4.54 26.62 24.42
N ASN A 67 -3.96 26.69 23.22
CA ASN A 67 -4.12 27.89 22.38
C ASN A 67 -4.44 27.51 20.93
N MET A 68 -5.71 27.15 20.69
CA MET A 68 -6.24 26.96 19.34
C MET A 68 -5.97 28.22 18.51
N SER A 69 -5.23 28.09 17.41
CA SER A 69 -4.91 29.20 16.52
C SER A 69 -6.15 29.69 15.78
N SER A 70 -6.16 30.94 15.32
CA SER A 70 -7.28 31.47 14.51
C SER A 70 -7.49 30.73 13.18
N SER A 71 -6.43 30.11 12.65
CA SER A 71 -6.48 29.27 11.45
C SER A 71 -7.17 27.94 11.74
N PHE A 72 -6.87 27.31 12.88
CA PHE A 72 -7.57 26.11 13.34
C PHE A 72 -9.04 26.38 13.71
N ALA A 73 -9.34 27.52 14.32
CA ALA A 73 -10.71 27.94 14.57
C ALA A 73 -11.53 28.19 13.29
N LYS A 74 -10.86 28.63 12.20
CA LYS A 74 -11.48 28.79 10.87
C LYS A 74 -11.62 27.45 10.14
N PHE A 75 -10.64 26.56 10.29
CA PHE A 75 -10.71 25.16 9.83
C PHE A 75 -11.86 24.39 10.48
N LEU A 76 -12.14 24.60 11.78
CA LEU A 76 -13.32 24.06 12.45
C LEU A 76 -14.68 24.58 11.89
N GLN A 77 -14.68 25.63 11.06
CA GLN A 77 -15.90 26.10 10.38
C GLN A 77 -16.21 25.29 9.12
N ASP A 78 -15.16 24.75 8.47
CA ASP A 78 -15.25 24.10 7.14
C ASP A 78 -15.02 22.58 7.21
N ILE A 79 -14.29 22.08 8.20
CA ILE A 79 -14.15 20.66 8.52
C ILE A 79 -14.87 20.41 9.83
N PRO A 80 -15.96 19.65 9.80
CA PRO A 80 -16.62 19.35 11.03
C PRO A 80 -15.73 18.29 11.70
N TYR A 81 -15.47 18.45 13.00
CA TYR A 81 -15.10 17.34 13.91
C TYR A 81 -13.60 17.03 14.12
N VAL A 82 -12.88 17.93 14.80
CA VAL A 82 -11.57 17.60 15.38
C VAL A 82 -11.71 17.13 16.83
N GLY A 83 -11.20 15.94 17.14
CA GLY A 83 -11.25 15.34 18.48
C GLY A 83 -10.32 15.94 19.53
N ASN A 84 -10.48 15.49 20.76
CA ASN A 84 -9.57 15.70 21.88
C ASN A 84 -8.35 14.78 21.77
N LEU A 85 -7.16 15.31 22.04
CA LEU A 85 -5.91 14.52 22.01
C LEU A 85 -5.97 13.33 22.97
N VAL A 86 -5.74 12.13 22.44
CA VAL A 86 -5.53 10.90 23.22
C VAL A 86 -4.03 10.71 23.44
N LYS A 87 -3.27 10.64 22.34
CA LYS A 87 -1.82 10.45 22.39
C LYS A 87 -1.13 10.98 21.14
N VAL A 88 0.11 11.41 21.32
CA VAL A 88 1.07 11.56 20.24
C VAL A 88 1.77 10.22 20.06
N LEU A 89 1.75 9.66 18.85
CA LEU A 89 2.31 8.35 18.56
C LEU A 89 3.84 8.37 18.64
N GLN A 90 4.40 7.31 19.22
CA GLN A 90 5.84 7.08 19.26
C GLN A 90 6.18 6.07 18.17
N PHE A 91 7.06 6.46 17.26
CA PHE A 91 7.48 5.62 16.16
C PHE A 91 8.77 4.87 16.51
N ASN A 92 8.76 3.55 16.29
CA ASN A 92 9.94 2.71 16.38
C ASN A 92 10.20 2.10 15.00
N ASN A 93 11.36 2.41 14.41
CA ASN A 93 11.72 2.01 13.03
C ASN A 93 10.61 2.33 12.01
N GLY A 94 10.05 3.53 12.08
CA GLY A 94 8.98 3.97 11.17
C GLY A 94 7.60 3.38 11.48
N LYS A 95 7.44 2.55 12.52
CA LYS A 95 6.16 1.92 12.84
C LYS A 95 5.54 2.45 14.14
N SER A 96 4.22 2.57 14.18
CA SER A 96 3.45 2.82 15.40
C SER A 96 2.04 2.21 15.29
N ASP A 97 1.32 2.18 16.41
CA ASP A 97 -0.01 1.60 16.51
C ASP A 97 -0.88 2.36 17.52
N GLY A 98 -2.19 2.18 17.44
CA GLY A 98 -3.13 2.80 18.36
C GLY A 98 -4.58 2.38 18.17
N GLY A 99 -5.48 3.20 18.71
CA GLY A 99 -6.92 2.97 18.66
C GLY A 99 -7.39 1.84 19.57
N SER A 100 -8.62 1.41 19.33
CA SER A 100 -9.32 0.38 20.11
C SER A 100 -10.10 -0.54 19.19
N ILE A 101 -10.38 -1.78 19.63
CA ILE A 101 -11.15 -2.72 18.82
C ILE A 101 -12.53 -2.13 18.52
N THR A 102 -12.85 -2.03 17.23
CA THR A 102 -14.13 -1.56 16.69
C THR A 102 -14.60 -2.56 15.63
N ASP A 103 -15.84 -2.41 15.18
CA ASP A 103 -16.40 -3.14 14.02
C ASP A 103 -17.39 -2.24 13.30
N GLY A 104 -17.48 -2.33 11.98
CA GLY A 104 -18.33 -1.44 11.18
C GLY A 104 -17.82 0.00 11.08
N THR A 105 -16.53 0.25 11.34
CA THR A 105 -15.92 1.58 11.18
C THR A 105 -15.89 1.95 9.71
N ASP A 106 -16.22 3.21 9.41
CA ASP A 106 -15.97 3.86 8.14
C ASP A 106 -14.82 4.86 8.29
N ILE A 107 -13.88 4.84 7.35
CA ILE A 107 -12.92 5.93 7.20
C ILE A 107 -13.63 7.01 6.36
N SER A 108 -14.21 7.98 7.05
CA SER A 108 -15.32 8.77 6.52
C SER A 108 -14.96 10.15 5.99
N GLY A 109 -13.78 10.66 6.33
CA GLY A 109 -13.25 11.86 5.67
C GLY A 109 -11.74 11.95 5.77
N ILE A 110 -11.12 12.45 4.71
CA ILE A 110 -9.70 12.82 4.69
C ILE A 110 -9.58 14.23 4.12
N ASP A 111 -8.81 15.09 4.78
CA ASP A 111 -8.57 16.44 4.30
C ASP A 111 -7.22 16.98 4.79
N SER A 112 -6.81 18.14 4.27
CA SER A 112 -5.57 18.79 4.65
C SER A 112 -5.73 20.26 5.03
N PHE A 113 -4.84 20.74 5.90
CA PHE A 113 -4.83 22.12 6.36
C PHE A 113 -3.48 22.53 6.95
N GLU A 114 -3.16 23.81 6.85
CA GLU A 114 -1.95 24.37 7.47
C GLU A 114 -2.23 24.85 8.90
N GLU A 115 -1.44 24.39 9.87
CA GLU A 115 -1.47 24.89 11.25
C GLU A 115 -0.06 24.86 11.88
N GLU A 116 0.31 25.95 12.57
CA GLU A 116 1.58 26.07 13.30
C GLU A 116 2.83 25.72 12.46
N GLY A 117 2.77 26.01 11.15
CA GLY A 117 3.83 25.72 10.18
C GLY A 117 3.95 24.24 9.79
N TYR A 118 2.98 23.41 10.16
CA TYR A 118 2.81 22.05 9.63
C TYR A 118 1.72 22.04 8.57
N GLU A 119 1.93 21.24 7.54
CA GLU A 119 0.83 20.77 6.69
C GLU A 119 0.23 19.54 7.35
N ASN A 120 -1.00 19.64 7.80
CA ASN A 120 -1.67 18.56 8.51
C ASN A 120 -2.60 17.82 7.56
N ILE A 121 -2.67 16.50 7.72
CA ILE A 121 -3.68 15.64 7.12
C ILE A 121 -4.53 15.10 8.27
N ILE A 122 -5.85 15.27 8.20
CA ILE A 122 -6.80 14.68 9.15
C ILE A 122 -7.50 13.50 8.50
N ILE A 123 -7.66 12.41 9.26
CA ILE A 123 -8.42 11.23 8.89
C ILE A 123 -9.50 11.05 9.94
N ASN A 124 -10.77 11.13 9.53
CA ASN A 124 -11.94 11.02 10.38
C ASN A 124 -12.62 9.67 10.24
N PHE A 125 -13.34 9.28 11.29
CA PHE A 125 -14.01 7.99 11.34
C PHE A 125 -15.47 8.15 11.77
N SER A 126 -16.35 7.34 11.17
CA SER A 126 -17.76 7.26 11.54
C SER A 126 -18.21 5.81 11.65
N GLN A 127 -19.37 5.62 12.27
CA GLN A 127 -20.07 4.35 12.33
C GLN A 127 -21.56 4.64 12.19
N ASN A 128 -22.24 3.99 11.24
CA ASN A 128 -23.65 4.25 10.91
C ASN A 128 -23.94 5.74 10.63
N ASP A 129 -23.09 6.39 9.82
CA ASP A 129 -23.18 7.81 9.46
C ASP A 129 -23.06 8.81 10.63
N GLU A 130 -22.71 8.33 11.83
CA GLU A 130 -22.44 9.16 13.01
C GLU A 130 -20.95 9.12 13.35
N LEU A 131 -20.41 10.23 13.85
CA LEU A 131 -19.01 10.27 14.27
C LEU A 131 -18.77 9.31 15.41
N GLN A 132 -17.77 8.46 15.24
CA GLN A 132 -17.41 7.53 16.29
C GLN A 132 -16.56 8.24 17.36
N GLU A 133 -16.62 7.72 18.59
CA GLU A 133 -15.89 8.33 19.71
C GLU A 133 -14.39 8.02 19.64
N ASN A 134 -14.01 6.78 19.37
CA ASN A 134 -12.62 6.31 19.42
C ASN A 134 -12.15 5.85 18.05
N VAL A 135 -10.87 6.02 17.74
CA VAL A 135 -10.28 5.49 16.50
C VAL A 135 -10.29 3.96 16.55
N GLY A 136 -10.62 3.32 15.42
CA GLY A 136 -10.50 1.86 15.27
C GLY A 136 -9.06 1.41 15.45
N ALA A 137 -8.83 0.16 15.85
CA ALA A 137 -7.49 -0.35 16.09
C ALA A 137 -6.65 -0.19 14.81
N PHE A 138 -5.50 0.46 14.90
CA PHE A 138 -4.73 0.80 13.70
C PHE A 138 -3.23 0.58 13.87
N LYS A 139 -2.58 0.38 12.72
CA LYS A 139 -1.13 0.49 12.56
C LYS A 139 -0.81 1.57 11.54
N VAL A 140 0.32 2.23 11.72
CA VAL A 140 0.85 3.22 10.79
C VAL A 140 2.34 2.99 10.58
N ASN A 141 2.76 2.89 9.33
CA ASN A 141 4.14 2.63 8.94
C ASN A 141 4.62 3.73 7.98
N TYR A 142 5.67 4.44 8.34
CA TYR A 142 6.41 5.35 7.47
C TYR A 142 7.67 4.65 6.95
N ASN A 143 7.79 4.51 5.64
CA ASN A 143 8.90 3.85 4.96
C ASN A 143 9.55 4.78 3.94
N GLU A 144 10.84 4.58 3.68
CA GLU A 144 11.60 5.31 2.65
C GLU A 144 11.66 4.51 1.33
N ASN A 145 11.87 5.20 0.20
CA ASN A 145 12.07 4.65 -1.14
C ASN A 145 10.99 3.66 -1.61
N PRO A 146 9.81 4.11 -2.08
CA PRO A 146 9.30 5.48 -2.02
C PRO A 146 8.92 5.87 -0.59
N TYR A 147 8.77 7.18 -0.36
CA TYR A 147 8.35 7.74 0.93
C TYR A 147 6.85 7.56 1.11
N THR A 148 6.45 6.61 1.94
CA THR A 148 5.04 6.22 2.10
C THR A 148 4.65 6.16 3.57
N MET A 149 3.47 6.68 3.90
CA MET A 149 2.79 6.38 5.16
C MET A 149 1.61 5.44 4.89
N THR A 150 1.76 4.19 5.31
CA THR A 150 0.73 3.15 5.17
C THR A 150 -0.07 3.05 6.45
N PHE A 151 -1.40 3.13 6.33
CA PHE A 151 -2.35 2.93 7.41
C PHE A 151 -3.04 1.58 7.26
N GLU A 152 -3.14 0.84 8.35
CA GLU A 152 -3.95 -0.39 8.45
C GLU A 152 -4.98 -0.15 9.53
N ILE A 153 -6.26 -0.05 9.16
CA ILE A 153 -7.36 0.23 10.08
C ILE A 153 -8.20 -1.04 10.25
N GLY A 154 -8.10 -1.66 11.42
CA GLY A 154 -8.89 -2.81 11.82
C GLY A 154 -10.30 -2.43 12.28
N GLY A 155 -11.25 -3.34 12.04
CA GLY A 155 -12.67 -3.10 12.25
C GLY A 155 -13.31 -2.18 11.22
N ALA A 156 -12.57 -1.75 10.19
CA ALA A 156 -13.07 -0.94 9.11
C ALA A 156 -13.78 -1.81 8.06
N ARG A 157 -14.99 -1.41 7.68
CA ARG A 157 -15.83 -2.10 6.68
C ARG A 157 -16.07 -1.26 5.42
N SER A 158 -15.70 0.02 5.47
CA SER A 158 -15.85 0.96 4.37
C SER A 158 -14.79 2.05 4.41
N PHE A 159 -14.64 2.73 3.28
CA PHE A 159 -13.68 3.82 3.11
C PHE A 159 -14.29 4.94 2.25
N SER A 160 -15.32 5.60 2.78
CA SER A 160 -16.02 6.68 2.05
C SER A 160 -15.09 7.83 1.67
N ALA A 161 -14.04 8.09 2.46
CA ALA A 161 -13.08 9.17 2.22
C ALA A 161 -12.21 9.01 0.96
N GLU A 162 -12.34 7.91 0.21
CA GLU A 162 -11.73 7.78 -1.12
C GLU A 162 -12.16 8.92 -2.06
N GLU A 163 -13.39 9.43 -1.91
CA GLU A 163 -13.86 10.60 -2.67
C GLU A 163 -13.03 11.88 -2.40
N ASN A 164 -12.28 11.92 -1.30
CA ASN A 164 -11.44 13.06 -0.93
C ASN A 164 -10.01 12.96 -1.48
N PHE A 165 -9.61 11.85 -2.12
CA PHE A 165 -8.22 11.64 -2.55
C PHE A 165 -7.75 12.71 -3.54
N GLU A 166 -8.56 13.06 -4.54
CA GLU A 166 -8.19 14.11 -5.51
C GLU A 166 -7.92 15.46 -4.81
N LYS A 167 -8.75 15.83 -3.83
CA LYS A 167 -8.55 17.05 -3.04
C LYS A 167 -7.31 16.97 -2.17
N LEU A 168 -6.98 15.79 -1.62
CA LEU A 168 -5.80 15.63 -0.77
C LEU A 168 -4.49 15.88 -1.54
N LEU A 169 -4.48 15.73 -2.87
CA LEU A 169 -3.32 16.04 -3.72
C LEU A 169 -2.97 17.54 -3.74
N ASP A 170 -3.86 18.44 -3.28
CA ASP A 170 -3.54 19.86 -3.09
C ASP A 170 -2.53 20.07 -1.94
N ASN A 171 -2.35 19.09 -1.05
CA ASN A 171 -1.31 19.12 -0.03
C ASN A 171 0.07 19.01 -0.68
N LYS A 172 0.92 20.02 -0.46
CA LYS A 172 2.24 20.14 -1.12
C LYS A 172 3.20 18.95 -0.89
N TYR A 173 3.02 18.18 0.18
CA TYR A 173 3.84 17.01 0.47
C TYR A 173 3.28 15.72 -0.11
N VAL A 174 1.99 15.66 -0.42
CA VAL A 174 1.32 14.46 -0.93
C VAL A 174 1.58 14.34 -2.44
N LYS A 175 1.96 13.14 -2.85
CA LYS A 175 2.20 12.77 -4.25
C LYS A 175 1.06 11.93 -4.81
N ASP A 176 0.62 10.94 -4.04
CA ASP A 176 -0.47 10.03 -4.40
C ASP A 176 -1.13 9.48 -3.13
N VAL A 177 -2.37 9.03 -3.26
CA VAL A 177 -3.12 8.36 -2.20
C VAL A 177 -3.89 7.20 -2.81
N TYR A 178 -3.75 6.01 -2.24
CA TYR A 178 -4.38 4.83 -2.82
C TYR A 178 -4.66 3.73 -1.80
N LYS A 179 -5.68 2.90 -2.09
CA LYS A 179 -5.98 1.70 -1.31
C LYS A 179 -5.02 0.57 -1.66
N ILE A 180 -4.78 -0.30 -0.69
CA ILE A 180 -4.10 -1.58 -0.88
C ILE A 180 -5.14 -2.69 -0.78
N ILE A 181 -5.08 -3.66 -1.69
CA ILE A 181 -5.95 -4.84 -1.61
C ILE A 181 -5.68 -5.59 -0.31
N THR A 182 -6.75 -5.91 0.41
CA THR A 182 -6.69 -6.58 1.70
C THR A 182 -7.64 -7.76 1.68
N LEU A 183 -7.14 -8.96 1.99
CA LEU A 183 -7.95 -10.17 2.00
C LEU A 183 -8.73 -10.36 3.32
N ASP A 184 -8.45 -9.53 4.32
CA ASP A 184 -9.22 -9.41 5.56
C ASP A 184 -10.37 -8.41 5.35
N ASP A 185 -11.61 -8.92 5.37
CA ASP A 185 -12.84 -8.13 5.18
C ASP A 185 -13.19 -7.19 6.35
N SER A 186 -12.38 -7.24 7.41
CA SER A 186 -12.50 -6.43 8.61
C SER A 186 -11.35 -5.41 8.71
N MET A 187 -10.60 -5.19 7.62
CA MET A 187 -9.49 -4.26 7.59
C MET A 187 -9.47 -3.44 6.30
N VAL A 188 -9.19 -2.15 6.43
CA VAL A 188 -8.89 -1.26 5.30
C VAL A 188 -7.44 -0.84 5.38
N ARG A 189 -6.70 -0.99 4.27
CA ARG A 189 -5.32 -0.52 4.12
C ARG A 189 -5.23 0.54 3.04
N PHE A 190 -4.50 1.60 3.31
CA PHE A 190 -4.23 2.66 2.32
C PHE A 190 -2.88 3.32 2.54
N VAL A 191 -2.40 3.98 1.50
CA VAL A 191 -1.09 4.62 1.45
C VAL A 191 -1.27 6.09 1.12
N ILE A 192 -0.55 6.93 1.85
CA ILE A 192 -0.23 8.29 1.42
C ILE A 192 1.23 8.28 0.98
N GLU A 193 1.48 8.46 -0.31
CA GLU A 193 2.82 8.61 -0.87
C GLU A 193 3.20 10.09 -0.86
N PHE A 194 4.44 10.39 -0.47
CA PHE A 194 4.96 11.75 -0.40
C PHE A 194 5.90 12.09 -1.55
N ASN A 195 5.96 13.38 -1.90
CA ASN A 195 6.87 13.92 -2.92
C ASN A 195 8.36 13.76 -2.54
N GLY A 196 8.63 13.54 -1.26
CA GLY A 196 9.97 13.38 -0.70
C GLY A 196 9.90 13.04 0.79
N PRO A 197 11.03 13.01 1.48
CA PRO A 197 11.04 12.78 2.92
C PRO A 197 10.37 13.93 3.66
N VAL A 198 9.64 13.58 4.71
CA VAL A 198 8.97 14.52 5.59
C VAL A 198 9.37 14.26 7.04
N GLU A 199 9.52 15.35 7.81
CA GLU A 199 9.37 15.26 9.25
C GLU A 199 7.88 15.12 9.57
N TYR A 200 7.53 14.20 10.46
CA TYR A 200 6.14 13.90 10.75
C TYR A 200 5.85 13.75 12.24
N LYS A 201 4.61 14.08 12.60
CA LYS A 201 4.00 13.82 13.92
C LYS A 201 2.62 13.24 13.68
N VAL A 202 2.30 12.12 14.34
CA VAL A 202 0.97 11.52 14.26
C VAL A 202 0.28 11.56 15.60
N GLU A 203 -0.95 12.05 15.63
CA GLU A 203 -1.77 12.18 16.82
C GLU A 203 -3.05 11.36 16.68
N GLU A 204 -3.35 10.57 17.71
CA GLU A 204 -4.65 9.95 17.90
C GLU A 204 -5.54 10.89 18.72
N ARG A 205 -6.76 11.14 18.24
CA ARG A 205 -7.76 11.97 18.93
C ARG A 205 -9.10 11.25 19.02
N LYS A 206 -9.92 11.66 19.99
CA LYS A 206 -11.23 11.06 20.29
C LYS A 206 -12.30 12.11 20.60
N SER A 207 -13.55 11.70 20.49
CA SER A 207 -14.72 12.55 20.77
C SER A 207 -14.67 13.87 19.97
N PRO A 208 -14.67 13.84 18.62
CA PRO A 208 -14.81 12.65 17.76
C PRO A 208 -13.47 12.02 17.35
N ALA A 209 -13.51 10.78 16.86
CA ALA A 209 -12.33 10.01 16.47
C ALA A 209 -11.64 10.60 15.24
N SER A 210 -10.34 10.89 15.37
CA SER A 210 -9.54 11.30 14.23
C SER A 210 -8.06 10.95 14.41
N ILE A 211 -7.36 10.69 13.30
CA ILE A 211 -5.89 10.68 13.25
C ILE A 211 -5.44 11.97 12.57
N ILE A 212 -4.44 12.64 13.13
CA ILE A 212 -3.82 13.81 12.48
C ILE A 212 -2.35 13.55 12.24
N VAL A 213 -1.94 13.72 10.98
CA VAL A 213 -0.56 13.62 10.51
C VAL A 213 -0.07 15.03 10.20
N GLY A 214 0.75 15.60 11.08
CA GLY A 214 1.43 16.88 10.82
C GLY A 214 2.74 16.65 10.09
N LEU A 215 2.94 17.36 8.97
CA LEU A 215 4.07 17.20 8.05
C LEU A 215 4.89 18.49 7.94
N LYS A 216 6.20 18.33 7.84
CA LYS A 216 7.18 19.36 7.51
C LYS A 216 8.23 18.81 6.55
N GLU A 217 8.95 19.72 5.91
CA GLU A 217 10.10 19.37 5.10
C GLU A 217 11.22 18.76 5.97
N ASP A 218 11.81 17.65 5.53
CA ASP A 218 13.05 17.11 6.13
C ASP A 218 14.25 17.87 5.53
N GLU A 219 14.70 18.92 6.22
CA GLU A 219 15.84 19.75 5.80
C GLU A 219 17.18 18.98 5.78
N ASP A 220 17.26 17.85 6.51
CA ASP A 220 18.45 17.01 6.62
C ASP A 220 18.48 15.89 5.56
N TYR A 221 17.62 15.97 4.53
CA TYR A 221 17.57 14.99 3.47
C TYR A 221 18.91 14.88 2.73
N GLN A 222 19.33 13.63 2.53
CA GLN A 222 20.42 13.27 1.64
C GLN A 222 19.90 12.18 0.71
N GLU A 223 20.15 12.36 -0.58
CA GLU A 223 19.78 11.38 -1.59
C GLU A 223 20.52 10.06 -1.34
N LYS A 224 19.75 8.96 -1.29
CA LYS A 224 20.28 7.62 -1.03
C LYS A 224 19.93 6.70 -2.18
N LYS A 225 20.84 5.80 -2.50
CA LYS A 225 20.54 4.64 -3.33
C LYS A 225 19.90 3.54 -2.49
N SER A 226 18.95 2.84 -3.09
CA SER A 226 18.30 1.66 -2.55
C SER A 226 18.13 0.60 -3.62
N TYR A 227 18.03 -0.65 -3.18
CA TYR A 227 17.82 -1.80 -4.04
C TYR A 227 16.58 -2.53 -3.53
N SER A 228 15.47 -2.37 -4.25
CA SER A 228 14.18 -3.00 -3.94
C SER A 228 14.18 -4.43 -4.42
N LEU A 229 13.99 -5.39 -3.52
CA LEU A 229 13.65 -6.75 -3.89
C LEU A 229 12.14 -6.84 -3.99
N ARG A 230 11.64 -7.00 -5.21
CA ARG A 230 10.22 -6.92 -5.52
C ARG A 230 9.80 -7.92 -6.59
N THR A 231 8.50 -8.11 -6.70
CA THR A 231 7.89 -8.79 -7.84
C THR A 231 7.87 -7.89 -9.07
N GLN A 232 7.47 -8.46 -10.20
CA GLN A 232 6.94 -7.71 -11.34
C GLN A 232 5.69 -6.90 -10.94
N SER A 233 5.24 -6.06 -11.85
CA SER A 233 4.11 -5.15 -11.69
C SER A 233 2.86 -5.80 -12.27
N TYR A 234 1.77 -5.74 -11.51
CA TYR A 234 0.49 -6.36 -11.80
C TYR A 234 -0.62 -5.32 -11.69
N GLU A 235 -1.74 -5.60 -12.34
CA GLU A 235 -2.97 -4.85 -12.10
C GLU A 235 -3.42 -4.97 -10.64
N TYR A 236 -4.14 -3.95 -10.16
CA TYR A 236 -4.74 -4.00 -8.84
C TYR A 236 -5.78 -5.13 -8.78
N GLY A 237 -5.56 -6.12 -7.92
CA GLY A 237 -6.46 -7.26 -7.82
C GLY A 237 -5.95 -8.37 -6.91
N GLU A 238 -6.70 -9.48 -6.86
CA GLU A 238 -6.47 -10.61 -5.94
C GLU A 238 -5.09 -11.25 -6.08
N THR A 239 -4.45 -11.15 -7.25
CA THR A 239 -3.08 -11.61 -7.47
C THR A 239 -2.11 -10.96 -6.48
N LEU A 240 -2.23 -9.66 -6.24
CA LEU A 240 -1.35 -8.95 -5.29
C LEU A 240 -1.58 -9.42 -3.86
N GLY A 241 -2.85 -9.60 -3.45
CA GLY A 241 -3.19 -10.12 -2.13
C GLY A 241 -2.67 -11.53 -1.92
N SER A 242 -2.80 -12.40 -2.93
CA SER A 242 -2.28 -13.77 -2.90
C SER A 242 -0.75 -13.80 -2.80
N LEU A 243 -0.06 -12.93 -3.56
CA LEU A 243 1.39 -12.78 -3.50
C LEU A 243 1.83 -12.29 -2.11
N GLU A 244 1.19 -11.26 -1.57
CA GLU A 244 1.50 -10.73 -0.23
C GLU A 244 1.31 -11.80 0.86
N GLU A 245 0.17 -12.52 0.87
CA GLU A 245 -0.09 -13.60 1.82
C GLU A 245 0.95 -14.73 1.75
N SER A 246 1.42 -15.07 0.54
CA SER A 246 2.44 -16.10 0.37
C SER A 246 3.80 -15.70 0.99
N LEU A 247 4.02 -14.40 1.22
CA LEU A 247 5.28 -13.83 1.70
C LEU A 247 5.21 -13.36 3.16
N ILE A 248 4.02 -13.03 3.68
CA ILE A 248 3.85 -12.39 4.99
C ILE A 248 4.21 -13.28 6.19
N ALA A 249 4.29 -14.60 5.99
CA ALA A 249 4.68 -15.53 7.05
C ALA A 249 6.16 -15.38 7.48
N ASP A 250 7.03 -15.08 6.51
CA ASP A 250 8.48 -15.03 6.71
C ASP A 250 9.06 -13.61 6.51
N TYR A 251 8.28 -12.70 5.93
CA TYR A 251 8.70 -11.35 5.56
C TYR A 251 7.65 -10.31 5.97
N GLU A 252 8.04 -9.03 5.88
CA GLU A 252 7.13 -7.90 6.05
C GLU A 252 6.96 -7.19 4.71
N PRO A 253 6.28 -7.83 3.73
CA PRO A 253 6.09 -7.23 2.42
C PRO A 253 5.27 -5.94 2.52
N ARG A 254 5.45 -5.06 1.53
CA ARG A 254 4.56 -3.93 1.29
C ARG A 254 4.13 -3.87 -0.16
N ILE A 255 2.87 -3.51 -0.39
CA ILE A 255 2.34 -3.27 -1.74
C ILE A 255 2.54 -1.81 -2.11
N LEU A 256 3.15 -1.57 -3.26
CA LEU A 256 3.49 -0.25 -3.78
C LEU A 256 2.97 -0.07 -5.21
N LYS A 257 2.76 1.18 -5.60
CA LYS A 257 2.36 1.57 -6.95
C LYS A 257 3.59 2.01 -7.77
N ASP A 258 3.64 1.60 -9.04
CA ASP A 258 4.68 1.99 -9.97
C ASP A 258 4.33 3.28 -10.74
N GLU A 259 5.26 3.74 -11.59
CA GLU A 259 5.10 4.97 -12.38
C GLU A 259 3.93 4.98 -13.37
N ASN A 260 3.41 3.80 -13.75
CA ASN A 260 2.28 3.63 -14.67
C ASN A 260 0.96 3.31 -13.95
N GLY A 261 0.99 3.23 -12.62
CA GLY A 261 -0.19 2.95 -11.80
C GLY A 261 -0.48 1.45 -11.59
N LEU A 262 0.43 0.57 -12.02
CA LEU A 262 0.39 -0.84 -11.64
C LEU A 262 0.99 -1.03 -10.25
N PHE A 263 0.85 -2.22 -9.69
CA PHE A 263 1.24 -2.51 -8.32
C PHE A 263 2.22 -3.67 -8.25
N PHE A 264 3.03 -3.71 -7.21
CA PHE A 264 3.97 -4.79 -6.96
C PHE A 264 4.12 -5.05 -5.47
N VAL A 265 4.59 -6.24 -5.11
CA VAL A 265 4.93 -6.59 -3.74
C VAL A 265 6.43 -6.39 -3.56
N GLU A 266 6.81 -5.46 -2.69
CA GLU A 266 8.18 -5.27 -2.25
C GLU A 266 8.42 -6.08 -0.97
N ILE A 267 9.39 -6.99 -1.02
CA ILE A 267 9.77 -7.86 0.11
C ILE A 267 10.74 -7.15 1.04
N GLY A 268 11.58 -6.27 0.48
CA GLY A 268 12.51 -5.48 1.25
C GLY A 268 13.30 -4.49 0.39
N SER A 269 13.90 -3.51 1.06
CA SER A 269 14.77 -2.51 0.45
C SER A 269 16.15 -2.53 1.11
N PHE A 270 17.19 -2.64 0.30
CA PHE A 270 18.58 -2.82 0.74
C PHE A 270 19.43 -1.61 0.39
N THR A 271 20.51 -1.39 1.14
CA THR A 271 21.45 -0.27 0.90
C THR A 271 22.52 -0.61 -0.14
N THR A 272 22.74 -1.91 -0.40
CA THR A 272 23.73 -2.39 -1.36
C THR A 272 23.12 -3.43 -2.30
N LYS A 273 23.56 -3.41 -3.55
CA LYS A 273 23.14 -4.39 -4.55
C LYS A 273 23.48 -5.82 -4.12
N GLN A 274 24.66 -6.00 -3.51
CA GLN A 274 25.13 -7.31 -3.05
C GLN A 274 24.20 -7.94 -2.01
N GLU A 275 23.65 -7.15 -1.08
CA GLU A 275 22.69 -7.65 -0.09
C GLU A 275 21.37 -8.04 -0.76
N ALA A 276 20.88 -7.22 -1.69
CA ALA A 276 19.65 -7.51 -2.43
C ALA A 276 19.79 -8.77 -3.30
N ASP A 277 20.87 -8.89 -4.06
CA ASP A 277 21.16 -10.06 -4.92
C ASP A 277 21.30 -11.34 -4.07
N LYS A 278 21.94 -11.25 -2.91
CA LYS A 278 22.04 -12.39 -1.99
C LYS A 278 20.67 -12.82 -1.47
N GLN A 279 19.81 -11.87 -1.11
CA GLN A 279 18.46 -12.18 -0.63
C GLN A 279 17.59 -12.76 -1.76
N LEU A 280 17.72 -12.23 -2.97
CA LEU A 280 17.08 -12.78 -4.18
C LEU A 280 17.49 -14.25 -4.40
N ASP A 281 18.79 -14.54 -4.37
CA ASP A 281 19.32 -15.91 -4.53
C ASP A 281 18.81 -16.87 -3.45
N GLU A 282 18.61 -16.39 -2.21
CA GLU A 282 18.08 -17.20 -1.12
C GLU A 282 16.58 -17.48 -1.32
N LEU A 283 15.80 -16.45 -1.66
CA LEU A 283 14.36 -16.52 -1.86
C LEU A 283 13.96 -17.34 -3.07
N ALA A 284 14.66 -17.18 -4.20
CA ALA A 284 14.39 -17.91 -5.44
C ALA A 284 14.51 -19.44 -5.30
N LYS A 285 15.06 -19.95 -4.18
CA LYS A 285 15.09 -21.39 -3.88
C LYS A 285 13.81 -21.92 -3.26
N SER A 286 12.98 -21.05 -2.67
CA SER A 286 11.83 -21.42 -1.83
C SER A 286 10.50 -20.90 -2.34
N ILE A 287 10.51 -19.89 -3.21
CA ILE A 287 9.29 -19.29 -3.77
C ILE A 287 9.21 -19.58 -5.28
N ASP A 288 7.98 -19.74 -5.78
CA ASP A 288 7.68 -19.91 -7.21
C ASP A 288 7.35 -18.58 -7.91
N THR A 289 7.49 -17.46 -7.18
CA THR A 289 7.26 -16.12 -7.71
C THR A 289 8.54 -15.54 -8.28
N GLU A 290 8.47 -15.02 -9.49
CA GLU A 290 9.59 -14.29 -10.09
C GLU A 290 9.86 -12.99 -9.31
N LEU A 291 11.10 -12.85 -8.83
CA LEU A 291 11.59 -11.66 -8.14
C LEU A 291 12.71 -11.00 -8.90
N LEU A 292 12.83 -9.70 -8.71
CA LEU A 292 13.87 -8.88 -9.30
C LEU A 292 14.40 -7.85 -8.30
N VAL A 293 15.60 -7.34 -8.58
CA VAL A 293 16.20 -6.23 -7.85
C VAL A 293 16.11 -4.97 -8.70
N GLU A 294 15.36 -3.98 -8.21
CA GLU A 294 15.26 -2.65 -8.80
C GLU A 294 16.18 -1.67 -8.06
N GLU A 295 17.12 -1.04 -8.76
CA GLU A 295 17.91 0.08 -8.21
C GLU A 295 17.09 1.37 -8.30
N ARG A 296 16.99 2.10 -7.18
CA ARG A 296 16.34 3.41 -7.11
C ARG A 296 17.22 4.40 -6.37
N THR A 297 17.18 5.66 -6.81
CA THR A 297 17.90 6.78 -6.19
C THR A 297 16.91 7.84 -5.73
N GLY A 298 16.92 8.13 -4.43
CA GLY A 298 16.14 9.22 -3.85
C GLY A 298 14.63 9.09 -4.06
N ILE A 299 14.06 10.06 -4.78
CA ILE A 299 12.61 10.18 -5.04
C ILE A 299 12.20 9.57 -6.40
N GLU A 300 13.08 8.80 -7.04
CA GLU A 300 12.75 8.07 -8.26
C GLU A 300 11.51 7.20 -8.06
N LYS A 301 10.59 7.27 -9.03
CA LYS A 301 9.37 6.45 -9.01
C LYS A 301 9.76 4.98 -9.23
N PRO A 302 9.04 4.03 -8.62
CA PRO A 302 9.24 2.63 -8.95
C PRO A 302 8.95 2.39 -10.43
N GLN A 303 9.86 1.69 -11.10
CA GLN A 303 9.73 1.35 -12.51
C GLN A 303 8.56 0.40 -12.74
N SER A 304 7.91 0.58 -13.88
CA SER A 304 6.89 -0.34 -14.35
C SER A 304 7.53 -1.50 -15.12
N ILE A 305 7.51 -2.67 -14.50
CA ILE A 305 8.11 -3.90 -15.03
C ILE A 305 7.00 -4.94 -15.13
N VAL A 306 6.48 -5.18 -16.32
CA VAL A 306 5.41 -6.15 -16.57
C VAL A 306 5.98 -7.50 -17.02
N PRO A 307 5.27 -8.62 -16.78
CA PRO A 307 5.70 -9.94 -17.27
C PRO A 307 5.82 -9.95 -18.80
N GLU A 308 6.90 -10.52 -19.35
CA GLU A 308 6.97 -10.81 -20.78
C GLU A 308 6.02 -11.97 -21.13
N ILE A 309 5.01 -11.70 -21.96
CA ILE A 309 4.17 -12.76 -22.53
C ILE A 309 5.04 -13.57 -23.51
N THR A 310 5.60 -14.68 -23.04
CA THR A 310 6.26 -15.65 -23.92
C THR A 310 5.20 -16.55 -24.55
N ASP A 311 4.81 -16.21 -25.78
CA ASP A 311 4.04 -17.10 -26.67
C ASP A 311 4.88 -18.36 -26.99
N ASN A 312 4.81 -19.36 -26.11
CA ASN A 312 5.30 -20.71 -26.42
C ASN A 312 4.27 -21.43 -27.31
N ASN A 313 4.09 -20.95 -28.54
CA ASN A 313 3.39 -21.70 -29.58
C ASN A 313 4.37 -22.68 -30.23
N GLU A 314 4.41 -23.91 -29.72
CA GLU A 314 4.96 -25.04 -30.48
C GLU A 314 4.16 -25.21 -31.77
N THR A 315 4.88 -25.00 -32.87
CA THR A 315 4.41 -25.02 -34.24
C THR A 315 3.90 -26.42 -34.61
N THR A 316 2.60 -26.55 -34.87
CA THR A 316 2.10 -27.55 -35.82
C THR A 316 1.46 -26.83 -36.99
N THR A 317 2.15 -26.96 -38.11
CA THR A 317 1.88 -26.44 -39.45
C THR A 317 0.49 -26.82 -39.97
N ASN A 318 -0.29 -25.86 -40.48
CA ASN A 318 -0.83 -25.83 -41.86
C ASN A 318 -1.60 -24.52 -42.18
N PRO A 319 -1.92 -24.18 -43.44
CA PRO A 319 -1.32 -23.03 -44.12
C PRO A 319 -2.31 -21.94 -44.53
N GLU A 320 -1.74 -20.79 -44.88
CA GLU A 320 -2.26 -19.72 -45.75
C GLU A 320 -3.62 -19.09 -45.39
N SER A 321 -3.54 -17.91 -44.79
CA SER A 321 -4.35 -16.78 -45.26
C SER A 321 -3.52 -15.50 -45.20
N ASP A 322 -3.10 -15.03 -46.38
CA ASP A 322 -2.77 -13.63 -46.63
C ASP A 322 -3.90 -12.75 -46.08
N THR A 323 -3.60 -11.86 -45.14
CA THR A 323 -4.07 -10.47 -45.13
C THR A 323 -3.28 -9.66 -44.11
N ASP A 324 -2.62 -8.64 -44.65
CA ASP A 324 -2.17 -7.37 -44.11
C ASP A 324 -1.91 -7.18 -42.60
N ALA A 325 -0.73 -6.61 -42.36
CA ALA A 325 -0.29 -6.04 -41.11
C ALA A 325 -1.19 -4.87 -40.64
N SER A 326 -1.82 -5.04 -39.49
CA SER A 326 -2.07 -3.95 -38.55
C SER A 326 -1.88 -4.45 -37.12
N ASN A 327 -1.08 -3.70 -36.39
CA ASN A 327 -0.72 -3.90 -35.00
C ASN A 327 -1.97 -3.61 -34.14
N GLU A 328 -2.85 -4.59 -33.92
CA GLU A 328 -4.07 -4.43 -33.12
C GLU A 328 -3.83 -4.93 -31.70
N SER A 329 -3.65 -3.98 -30.78
CA SER A 329 -3.53 -4.22 -29.35
C SER A 329 -4.89 -4.65 -28.80
N ALA A 330 -5.11 -5.96 -28.67
CA ALA A 330 -6.27 -6.49 -27.94
C ALA A 330 -6.09 -6.27 -26.43
N TYR A 331 -7.14 -5.77 -25.77
CA TYR A 331 -7.17 -5.39 -24.37
C TYR A 331 -7.86 -6.48 -23.53
N SER A 332 -7.22 -6.97 -22.48
CA SER A 332 -7.84 -7.93 -21.57
C SER A 332 -8.93 -7.25 -20.73
N VAL A 333 -10.08 -7.88 -20.60
CA VAL A 333 -11.24 -7.30 -19.92
C VAL A 333 -11.99 -8.34 -19.09
N SER A 334 -12.71 -7.86 -18.07
CA SER A 334 -13.76 -8.62 -17.42
C SER A 334 -15.09 -8.29 -18.08
N ILE A 335 -15.87 -9.31 -18.42
CA ILE A 335 -17.15 -9.18 -19.10
C ILE A 335 -18.25 -9.76 -18.20
N SER A 336 -19.32 -8.99 -18.02
CA SER A 336 -20.54 -9.45 -17.36
C SER A 336 -21.71 -9.42 -18.34
N GLU A 337 -22.34 -10.58 -18.53
CA GLU A 337 -23.51 -10.77 -19.38
C GLU A 337 -24.57 -11.55 -18.59
N ASP A 338 -25.78 -10.98 -18.46
CA ASP A 338 -26.94 -11.62 -17.82
C ASP A 338 -26.66 -12.21 -16.41
N GLY A 339 -25.74 -11.59 -15.66
CA GLY A 339 -25.34 -12.01 -14.31
C GLY A 339 -24.23 -13.06 -14.24
N ASN A 340 -23.71 -13.53 -15.36
CA ASN A 340 -22.50 -14.34 -15.44
C ASN A 340 -21.28 -13.44 -15.68
N GLN A 341 -20.12 -13.84 -15.15
CA GLN A 341 -18.87 -13.10 -15.31
C GLN A 341 -17.81 -14.02 -15.92
N TYR A 342 -17.09 -13.51 -16.92
CA TYR A 342 -16.01 -14.22 -17.60
C TYR A 342 -14.93 -13.25 -18.08
N TYR A 343 -13.75 -13.79 -18.39
CA TYR A 343 -12.63 -13.02 -18.92
C TYR A 343 -12.58 -13.13 -20.44
N GLY A 344 -12.19 -12.04 -21.08
CA GLY A 344 -12.03 -12.02 -22.53
C GLY A 344 -11.18 -10.85 -22.97
N LYS A 345 -11.21 -10.58 -24.28
CA LYS A 345 -10.45 -9.50 -24.90
C LYS A 345 -11.34 -8.63 -25.76
N VAL A 346 -11.01 -7.34 -25.78
CA VAL A 346 -11.62 -6.34 -26.65
C VAL A 346 -10.59 -5.81 -27.62
N GLU A 347 -10.94 -5.76 -28.89
CA GLU A 347 -10.16 -5.15 -29.95
C GLU A 347 -10.96 -4.00 -30.57
N ILE A 348 -10.29 -2.85 -30.71
CA ILE A 348 -10.86 -1.64 -31.28
C ILE A 348 -10.73 -1.73 -32.80
N LEU A 349 -11.86 -1.85 -33.50
CA LEU A 349 -11.92 -1.87 -34.97
C LEU A 349 -12.29 -0.50 -35.52
N SER A 350 -12.11 -0.32 -36.84
CA SER A 350 -12.49 0.94 -37.52
C SER A 350 -13.99 1.26 -37.48
N ASP A 351 -14.85 0.24 -37.34
CA ASP A 351 -16.31 0.33 -37.42
C ASP A 351 -17.03 -0.24 -36.18
N GLY A 352 -16.29 -0.60 -35.13
CA GLY A 352 -16.86 -1.12 -33.89
C GLY A 352 -15.84 -1.71 -32.92
N LEU A 353 -16.31 -2.52 -31.99
CA LEU A 353 -15.50 -3.36 -31.11
C LEU A 353 -15.65 -4.82 -31.46
N SER A 354 -14.55 -5.56 -31.42
CA SER A 354 -14.53 -7.02 -31.45
C SER A 354 -14.31 -7.53 -30.03
N ILE A 355 -15.15 -8.45 -29.58
CA ILE A 355 -15.06 -9.06 -28.25
C ILE A 355 -14.97 -10.55 -28.42
N TYR A 356 -14.02 -11.17 -27.73
CA TYR A 356 -13.92 -12.62 -27.72
C TYR A 356 -13.65 -13.18 -26.32
N ASN A 357 -14.29 -14.32 -26.04
CA ASN A 357 -14.09 -15.09 -24.82
C ASN A 357 -12.85 -15.98 -24.97
N ASP A 358 -11.99 -15.99 -23.96
CA ASP A 358 -10.78 -16.82 -23.95
C ASP A 358 -11.11 -18.33 -23.87
N GLU A 359 -12.28 -18.72 -23.35
CA GLU A 359 -12.70 -20.13 -23.24
C GLU A 359 -13.26 -20.70 -24.56
N ASP A 360 -14.11 -19.94 -25.26
CA ASP A 360 -14.88 -20.45 -26.42
C ASP A 360 -14.42 -19.88 -27.77
N LYS A 361 -13.52 -18.89 -27.79
CA LYS A 361 -13.04 -18.16 -29.00
C LYS A 361 -14.14 -17.57 -29.89
N GLU A 362 -15.39 -17.52 -29.43
CA GLU A 362 -16.46 -16.85 -30.17
C GLU A 362 -16.18 -15.35 -30.22
N THR A 363 -16.09 -14.81 -31.43
CA THR A 363 -15.88 -13.39 -31.69
C THR A 363 -17.20 -12.73 -32.02
N VAL A 364 -17.59 -11.72 -31.24
CA VAL A 364 -18.80 -10.93 -31.47
C VAL A 364 -18.41 -9.48 -31.74
N LYS A 365 -18.96 -8.91 -32.81
CA LYS A 365 -18.70 -7.52 -33.22
C LYS A 365 -19.85 -6.61 -32.83
N TYR A 366 -19.52 -5.46 -32.27
CA TYR A 366 -20.48 -4.44 -31.82
C TYR A 366 -20.20 -3.09 -32.46
N ASP A 367 -21.23 -2.49 -33.05
CA ASP A 367 -21.17 -1.16 -33.63
C ASP A 367 -21.06 -0.09 -32.52
N TYR A 368 -20.21 0.92 -32.72
CA TYR A 368 -20.02 2.03 -31.77
C TYR A 368 -21.33 2.73 -31.35
N LYS A 369 -22.34 2.76 -32.23
CA LYS A 369 -23.64 3.37 -31.89
C LYS A 369 -24.38 2.65 -30.74
N ASN A 370 -23.99 1.43 -30.43
CA ASN A 370 -24.59 0.59 -29.39
C ASN A 370 -23.77 0.57 -28.09
N ILE A 371 -22.67 1.32 -28.04
CA ILE A 371 -21.70 1.30 -26.95
C ILE A 371 -21.76 2.63 -26.20
N GLN A 372 -22.08 2.57 -24.91
CA GLN A 372 -21.95 3.68 -23.99
C GLN A 372 -20.67 3.48 -23.18
N LEU A 373 -19.74 4.43 -23.26
CA LEU A 373 -18.49 4.41 -22.51
C LEU A 373 -18.64 5.34 -21.31
N THR A 374 -18.46 4.79 -20.11
CA THR A 374 -18.40 5.55 -18.87
C THR A 374 -16.98 5.52 -18.33
N LYS A 375 -16.45 6.70 -18.00
CA LYS A 375 -15.20 6.83 -17.27
C LYS A 375 -15.47 6.65 -15.78
N SER A 376 -14.76 5.73 -15.12
CA SER A 376 -14.77 5.69 -13.65
C SER A 376 -13.93 6.87 -13.13
N LEU A 377 -14.48 7.67 -12.21
CA LEU A 377 -13.75 8.81 -11.62
C LEU A 377 -12.56 8.27 -10.79
N GLY A 378 -11.37 8.83 -10.98
CA GLY A 378 -10.19 8.48 -10.18
C GLY A 378 -9.42 7.22 -10.56
N GLU A 379 -9.88 6.41 -11.52
CA GLU A 379 -9.18 5.20 -11.98
C GLU A 379 -8.82 5.26 -13.47
N ASN A 380 -7.71 4.62 -13.86
CA ASN A 380 -7.38 4.31 -15.27
C ASN A 380 -8.28 3.19 -15.84
N SER A 381 -9.49 3.01 -15.28
CA SER A 381 -10.43 1.94 -15.60
C SER A 381 -11.62 2.46 -16.40
N PHE A 382 -12.05 1.70 -17.42
CA PHE A 382 -13.23 1.99 -18.22
C PHE A 382 -14.36 1.02 -17.92
N VAL A 383 -15.59 1.49 -18.10
CA VAL A 383 -16.78 0.66 -18.16
C VAL A 383 -17.46 0.88 -19.50
N LEU A 384 -17.63 -0.18 -20.28
CA LEU A 384 -18.47 -0.16 -21.49
C LEU A 384 -19.79 -0.83 -21.17
N GLU A 385 -20.88 -0.13 -21.44
CA GLU A 385 -22.22 -0.70 -21.51
C GLU A 385 -22.59 -0.90 -22.98
N ILE A 386 -22.79 -2.16 -23.39
CA ILE A 386 -23.21 -2.49 -24.75
C ILE A 386 -24.66 -2.95 -24.75
N LYS A 387 -25.52 -2.18 -25.44
CA LYS A 387 -26.94 -2.50 -25.62
C LYS A 387 -27.13 -3.22 -26.95
N SER A 388 -27.28 -4.54 -26.93
CA SER A 388 -27.46 -5.37 -28.13
C SER A 388 -28.73 -6.22 -28.02
N GLY A 389 -29.82 -5.74 -28.61
CA GLY A 389 -31.13 -6.40 -28.49
C GLY A 389 -31.65 -6.36 -27.05
N ASP A 390 -32.00 -7.52 -26.49
CA ASP A 390 -32.47 -7.66 -25.10
C ASP A 390 -31.32 -7.84 -24.08
N LYS A 391 -30.06 -7.88 -24.55
CA LYS A 391 -28.88 -8.14 -23.74
C LYS A 391 -28.18 -6.85 -23.34
N ASN A 392 -27.76 -6.79 -22.07
CA ASN A 392 -26.87 -5.76 -21.56
C ASN A 392 -25.53 -6.38 -21.18
N ILE A 393 -24.45 -5.95 -21.82
CA ILE A 393 -23.11 -6.47 -21.60
C ILE A 393 -22.28 -5.35 -20.97
N MET A 394 -21.72 -5.63 -19.80
CA MET A 394 -20.84 -4.74 -19.08
C MET A 394 -19.40 -5.22 -19.24
N ILE A 395 -18.51 -4.33 -19.66
CA ILE A 395 -17.10 -4.66 -19.86
C ILE A 395 -16.26 -3.70 -19.05
N THR A 396 -15.35 -4.24 -18.26
CA THR A 396 -14.41 -3.46 -17.46
C THR A 396 -12.98 -3.81 -17.81
N GLY A 397 -12.11 -2.79 -17.89
CA GLY A 397 -10.69 -2.93 -18.18
C GLY A 397 -9.90 -1.72 -17.74
N VAL A 398 -8.57 -1.84 -17.60
CA VAL A 398 -7.70 -0.81 -17.02
C VAL A 398 -6.65 -0.36 -18.05
N TYR A 399 -7.04 0.52 -18.97
CA TYR A 399 -6.18 0.98 -20.07
C TYR A 399 -6.44 2.45 -20.42
N SER A 400 -5.46 3.32 -20.17
CA SER A 400 -5.55 4.75 -20.49
C SER A 400 -5.52 5.04 -22.00
N ASP A 401 -4.79 4.24 -22.78
CA ASP A 401 -4.72 4.36 -24.23
C ASP A 401 -6.00 3.84 -24.92
N PHE A 402 -6.71 2.89 -24.30
CA PHE A 402 -8.02 2.42 -24.75
C PHE A 402 -9.01 3.59 -24.80
N PHE A 403 -9.07 4.39 -23.74
CA PHE A 403 -9.88 5.61 -23.70
C PHE A 403 -9.51 6.62 -24.79
N GLU A 404 -8.22 6.90 -24.97
CA GLU A 404 -7.73 7.81 -26.01
C GLU A 404 -8.09 7.34 -27.43
N LYS A 405 -8.05 6.03 -27.67
CA LYS A 405 -8.40 5.44 -28.96
C LYS A 405 -9.91 5.39 -29.17
N LEU A 406 -10.69 4.96 -28.18
CA LEU A 406 -12.14 4.80 -28.28
C LEU A 406 -12.88 6.15 -28.31
N GLY A 407 -12.41 7.14 -27.56
CA GLY A 407 -12.96 8.50 -27.54
C GLY A 407 -12.86 9.23 -28.89
N LYS A 408 -12.15 8.69 -29.88
CA LYS A 408 -12.15 9.18 -31.28
C LYS A 408 -13.39 8.74 -32.07
N TYR A 409 -14.09 7.72 -31.60
CA TYR A 409 -15.20 7.06 -32.30
C TYR A 409 -16.54 7.11 -31.55
N SER A 410 -16.54 7.37 -30.24
CA SER A 410 -17.74 7.45 -29.40
C SER A 410 -17.89 8.81 -28.70
N VAL A 411 -19.14 9.16 -28.32
CA VAL A 411 -19.42 10.31 -27.45
C VAL A 411 -19.16 9.87 -26.01
N VAL A 412 -18.15 10.46 -25.38
CA VAL A 412 -17.85 10.27 -23.96
C VAL A 412 -18.81 11.15 -23.16
N GLU A 413 -19.63 10.56 -22.28
CA GLU A 413 -20.45 11.30 -21.30
C GLU A 413 -19.74 11.42 -19.95
#